data_AF-A0A927UMU9-F1
#
_entry.id   AF-A0A927UMU9-F1
#
_cell.length_a   1.000
_cell.length_b   1.000
_cell.length_c   1.000
_cell.angle_alpha   90.00
_cell.angle_beta   90.00
_cell.angle_gamma   90.00
#
_symmetry.space_group_name_H-M   'P 1'
#
loop_
_entity.id
_entity.type
_entity.pdbx_description
1 polymer ?
#
loop_
_entity_poly.entity_id
_entity_poly.type
_entity_poly.pdbx_seq_one_letter_code
_entity_poly.pdbx_strand_id
1 'polypeptide(L)'
;MIDNNRFEDVRDRICANDKIKMGIGTLSEKTVHSVLKHYYEPDIDYHEVIIGNYVADIYKDGKIKEIQTAAFNTMRSKLEYFLQEYEVTIIYPIPHIKWLNWINKDTKEVESRRKSPKKGTEYLAFKELYRIKQYLKHPNLKLKLVLIDIEEYRLLNGWSKDKKKGSVRYDRIPLKIETEINIECIEDYMQLVPIELPEQFTTKDYAKITKLPQQRACTALNILNYVGVIKRVGKKGNAYIYTVKY
;
A
#
# COMPACT_ATOMS: atom_id res chain seq x y z
N MET A 1 17.27 2.61 -7.14
CA MET A 1 16.84 2.02 -8.43
C MET A 1 16.18 0.68 -8.11
N ILE A 2 15.07 0.33 -8.76
CA ILE A 2 14.38 -0.96 -8.52
C ILE A 2 15.27 -2.08 -9.07
N ASP A 3 15.60 -3.07 -8.24
CA ASP A 3 16.40 -4.23 -8.62
C ASP A 3 15.46 -5.40 -8.94
N ASN A 4 15.09 -5.52 -10.22
CA ASN A 4 14.14 -6.53 -10.66
C ASN A 4 14.67 -7.96 -10.49
N ASN A 5 15.97 -8.20 -10.70
CA ASN A 5 16.55 -9.53 -10.58
C ASN A 5 16.50 -10.00 -9.12
N ARG A 6 16.95 -9.15 -8.19
CA ARG A 6 16.85 -9.45 -6.76
C ARG A 6 15.40 -9.65 -6.32
N PHE A 7 14.48 -8.85 -6.84
CA PHE A 7 13.06 -8.98 -6.52
C PHE A 7 12.51 -10.34 -6.96
N GLU A 8 12.83 -10.78 -8.17
CA GLU A 8 12.44 -12.09 -8.71
C GLU A 8 13.05 -13.24 -7.92
N ASP A 9 14.35 -13.17 -7.61
CA ASP A 9 15.05 -14.19 -6.80
C ASP A 9 14.42 -14.35 -5.41
N VAL A 10 14.14 -13.23 -4.75
CA VAL A 10 13.50 -13.22 -3.42
C VAL A 10 12.09 -13.80 -3.50
N ARG A 11 11.30 -13.39 -4.51
CA ARG A 11 9.95 -13.92 -4.75
C ARG A 11 9.97 -15.43 -4.93
N ASP A 12 10.85 -15.94 -5.77
CA ASP A 12 10.89 -17.36 -6.11
C ASP A 12 11.37 -18.20 -4.92
N ARG A 13 12.36 -17.71 -4.17
CA ARG A 13 12.81 -18.33 -2.92
C ARG A 13 11.68 -18.42 -1.88
N ILE A 14 10.91 -17.35 -1.68
CA ILE A 14 9.82 -17.33 -0.71
C ILE A 14 8.67 -18.23 -1.15
N CYS A 15 8.27 -18.14 -2.43
CA CYS A 15 7.23 -19.00 -2.99
C CYS A 15 7.62 -20.49 -2.92
N ALA A 16 8.91 -20.84 -3.11
CA ALA A 16 9.40 -22.20 -2.96
C ALA A 16 9.34 -22.67 -1.50
N ASN A 17 9.80 -21.84 -0.56
CA ASN A 17 9.76 -22.15 0.87
C ASN A 17 8.33 -22.30 1.41
N ASP A 18 7.41 -21.45 0.95
CA ASP A 18 5.99 -21.58 1.32
C ASP A 18 5.38 -22.85 0.75
N LYS A 19 5.72 -23.25 -0.49
CA LYS A 19 5.31 -24.56 -1.02
C LYS A 19 5.85 -25.74 -0.19
N ILE A 20 7.09 -25.66 0.31
CA ILE A 20 7.73 -26.72 1.12
C ILE A 20 7.13 -26.80 2.53
N LYS A 21 6.83 -25.65 3.16
CA LYS A 21 6.20 -25.61 4.50
C LYS A 21 4.74 -26.10 4.50
N MET A 22 4.13 -26.31 3.34
CA MET A 22 2.70 -26.51 3.19
C MET A 22 2.29 -27.94 2.85
N GLY A 23 1.96 -28.70 3.89
CA GLY A 23 0.80 -29.58 3.81
C GLY A 23 -0.44 -28.77 3.44
N ILE A 24 -1.31 -29.35 2.59
CA ILE A 24 -2.52 -28.76 2.00
C ILE A 24 -3.31 -27.92 3.03
N GLY A 25 -3.26 -26.59 3.00
CA GLY A 25 -4.09 -25.84 3.97
C GLY A 25 -4.10 -24.32 4.00
N THR A 26 -2.97 -23.60 4.06
CA THR A 26 -3.03 -22.22 4.59
C THR A 26 -1.91 -21.30 4.09
N LEU A 27 -2.01 -20.78 2.86
CA LEU A 27 -1.44 -19.46 2.57
C LEU A 27 -2.33 -18.41 3.24
N SER A 28 -1.72 -17.60 4.10
CA SER A 28 -2.33 -16.39 4.64
C SER A 28 -1.79 -15.19 3.89
N GLU A 29 -2.38 -14.01 4.09
CA GLU A 29 -2.04 -12.75 3.42
C GLU A 29 -0.62 -12.24 3.80
N LYS A 30 0.42 -13.02 3.47
CA LYS A 30 1.80 -12.85 3.95
C LYS A 30 2.84 -12.87 2.84
N THR A 31 2.56 -13.40 1.65
CA THR A 31 3.59 -13.50 0.59
C THR A 31 4.08 -12.14 0.13
N VAL A 32 3.19 -11.18 -0.17
CA VAL A 32 3.60 -9.79 -0.49
C VAL A 32 4.46 -9.19 0.62
N HIS A 33 4.04 -9.35 1.88
CA HIS A 33 4.75 -8.81 3.02
C HIS A 33 6.15 -9.43 3.14
N SER A 34 6.25 -10.76 3.10
CA SER A 34 7.50 -11.51 3.19
C SER A 34 8.46 -11.17 2.05
N VAL A 35 7.97 -11.12 0.80
CA VAL A 35 8.79 -10.76 -0.37
C VAL A 35 9.34 -9.36 -0.23
N LEU A 36 8.51 -8.38 0.14
CA LEU A 36 9.00 -7.03 0.37
C LEU A 36 9.96 -6.96 1.56
N LYS A 37 9.75 -7.73 2.62
CA LYS A 37 10.63 -7.75 3.81
C LYS A 37 12.05 -8.14 3.41
N HIS A 38 12.19 -9.27 2.71
CA HIS A 38 13.48 -9.76 2.24
C HIS A 38 14.06 -8.93 1.08
N TYR A 39 13.22 -8.28 0.28
CA TYR A 39 13.68 -7.37 -0.77
C TYR A 39 14.25 -6.07 -0.18
N TYR A 40 13.63 -5.49 0.85
CA TYR A 40 14.09 -4.25 1.47
C TYR A 40 15.19 -4.44 2.51
N GLU A 41 15.34 -5.65 3.05
CA GLU A 41 16.45 -6.06 3.92
C GLU A 41 16.72 -7.55 3.69
N PRO A 42 17.84 -7.94 3.04
CA PRO A 42 18.13 -9.33 2.75
C PRO A 42 18.67 -10.11 3.95
N ASP A 43 19.25 -9.41 4.93
CA ASP A 43 19.79 -9.99 6.15
C ASP A 43 18.68 -10.15 7.19
N ILE A 44 18.44 -11.42 7.57
CA ILE A 44 17.34 -11.82 8.43
C ILE A 44 17.56 -11.42 9.89
N ASP A 45 18.79 -11.10 10.29
CA ASP A 45 19.10 -10.69 11.66
C ASP A 45 18.46 -9.33 12.01
N TYR A 46 18.11 -8.55 10.98
CA TYR A 46 17.40 -7.28 11.13
C TYR A 46 15.88 -7.41 11.01
N HIS A 47 15.33 -8.62 10.88
CA HIS A 47 13.89 -8.85 10.73
C HIS A 47 13.21 -9.13 12.05
N GLU A 48 11.95 -8.71 12.19
CA GLU A 48 11.10 -9.04 13.36
C GLU A 48 11.77 -8.68 14.71
N VAL A 49 12.46 -7.54 14.75
CA VAL A 49 13.20 -7.09 15.92
C VAL A 49 12.26 -6.52 16.97
N ILE A 50 12.41 -6.95 18.22
CA ILE A 50 11.63 -6.44 19.35
C ILE A 50 12.14 -5.06 19.75
N ILE A 51 11.24 -4.07 19.79
CA ILE A 51 11.50 -2.70 20.24
C ILE A 51 10.39 -2.33 21.24
N GLY A 52 10.75 -2.26 22.52
CA GLY A 52 9.79 -2.13 23.61
C GLY A 52 8.79 -3.29 23.61
N ASN A 53 7.50 -2.97 23.50
CA ASN A 53 6.40 -3.95 23.46
C ASN A 53 5.94 -4.30 22.04
N TYR A 54 6.65 -3.84 21.01
CA TYR A 54 6.29 -4.06 19.61
C TYR A 54 7.38 -4.81 18.86
N VAL A 55 6.99 -5.45 17.75
CA VAL A 55 7.91 -6.14 16.84
C VAL A 55 8.00 -5.32 15.56
N ALA A 56 9.15 -4.76 15.24
CA ALA A 56 9.40 -4.06 13.97
C ALA A 56 9.64 -5.06 12.85
N ASP A 57 9.04 -4.85 11.66
CA ASP A 57 9.26 -5.78 10.55
C ASP A 57 10.74 -5.82 10.13
N ILE A 58 11.35 -4.63 10.03
CA ILE A 58 12.78 -4.45 9.81
C ILE A 58 13.29 -3.37 10.75
N TYR A 59 14.40 -3.63 11.45
CA TYR A 59 15.13 -2.62 12.21
C TYR A 59 16.62 -2.72 11.91
N LYS A 60 17.22 -1.63 11.43
CA LYS A 60 18.64 -1.55 11.10
C LYS A 60 19.15 -0.13 11.25
N ASP A 61 20.28 0.04 11.93
CA ASP A 61 20.95 1.34 12.10
C ASP A 61 20.02 2.45 12.64
N GLY A 62 19.18 2.12 13.63
CA GLY A 62 18.23 3.08 14.20
C GLY A 62 17.01 3.41 13.33
N LYS A 63 16.83 2.74 12.18
CA LYS A 63 15.71 2.95 11.26
C LYS A 63 14.76 1.75 11.27
N ILE A 64 13.48 2.03 11.39
CA ILE A 64 12.40 1.05 11.33
C ILE A 64 11.75 1.10 9.95
N LYS A 65 11.49 -0.06 9.35
CA LYS A 65 10.59 -0.17 8.18
C LYS A 65 9.43 -1.09 8.54
N GLU A 66 8.21 -0.65 8.23
CA GLU A 66 6.96 -1.36 8.49
C GLU A 66 6.25 -1.65 7.16
N ILE A 67 6.08 -2.93 6.81
CA ILE A 67 5.45 -3.35 5.57
C ILE A 67 3.98 -3.66 5.82
N GLN A 68 3.12 -2.78 5.31
CA GLN A 68 1.71 -2.80 5.67
C GLN A 68 0.84 -2.85 4.44
N THR A 69 -0.06 -3.83 4.36
CA THR A 69 -0.90 -4.02 3.16
C THR A 69 -2.30 -3.39 3.29
N ALA A 70 -2.72 -3.07 4.52
CA ALA A 70 -4.01 -2.46 4.87
C ALA A 70 -4.03 -2.03 6.35
N ALA A 71 -5.18 -1.55 6.80
CA ALA A 71 -5.54 -1.37 8.21
C ALA A 71 -4.58 -0.46 9.01
N PHE A 72 -4.14 0.65 8.44
CA PHE A 72 -3.19 1.57 9.10
C PHE A 72 -3.66 2.09 10.48
N ASN A 73 -4.96 2.02 10.76
CA ASN A 73 -5.49 2.32 12.09
C ASN A 73 -4.93 1.42 13.21
N THR A 74 -4.55 0.17 12.91
CA THR A 74 -3.98 -0.75 13.91
C THR A 74 -2.54 -0.41 14.26
N MET A 75 -1.86 0.40 13.44
CA MET A 75 -0.50 0.84 13.70
C MET A 75 -0.39 2.05 14.61
N ARG A 76 -1.49 2.73 14.95
CA ARG A 76 -1.42 4.02 15.66
C ARG A 76 -0.63 3.94 16.96
N SER A 77 -0.87 2.92 17.80
CA SER A 77 -0.15 2.73 19.06
C SER A 77 1.33 2.42 18.85
N LYS A 78 1.66 1.67 17.79
CA LYS A 78 3.02 1.34 17.38
C LYS A 78 3.77 2.58 16.87
N LEU A 79 3.11 3.39 16.04
CA LEU A 79 3.65 4.67 15.55
C LEU A 79 3.85 5.68 16.70
N GLU A 80 2.91 5.77 17.63
CA GLU A 80 3.01 6.63 18.81
C GLU A 80 4.28 6.33 19.63
N TYR A 81 4.65 5.05 19.74
CA TYR A 81 5.85 4.63 20.44
C TYR A 81 7.10 4.82 19.59
N PHE A 82 7.11 4.30 18.35
CA PHE A 82 8.31 4.32 17.51
C PHE A 82 8.76 5.73 17.12
N LEU A 83 7.82 6.62 16.78
CA LEU A 83 8.15 7.94 16.26
C LEU A 83 8.85 8.84 17.29
N GLN A 84 8.81 8.49 18.59
CA GLN A 84 9.49 9.23 19.65
C GLN A 84 11.02 9.18 19.51
N GLU A 85 11.56 8.04 19.07
CA GLU A 85 13.01 7.78 19.08
C GLU A 85 13.56 7.32 17.73
N TYR A 86 12.71 6.81 16.83
CA TYR A 86 13.14 6.15 15.60
C TYR A 86 12.55 6.81 14.36
N GLU A 87 13.34 6.82 13.28
CA GLU A 87 12.83 7.04 11.93
C GLU A 87 12.04 5.82 11.48
N VAL A 88 10.78 6.02 11.10
CA VAL A 88 9.87 4.95 10.67
C VAL A 88 9.49 5.17 9.22
N THR A 89 9.78 4.19 8.35
CA THR A 89 9.28 4.16 6.97
C THR A 89 8.16 3.14 6.85
N ILE A 90 6.94 3.60 6.54
CA ILE A 90 5.85 2.69 6.17
C ILE A 90 5.97 2.36 4.68
N ILE A 91 6.20 1.08 4.39
CA ILE A 91 6.22 0.54 3.04
C ILE A 91 4.81 0.03 2.71
N TYR A 92 4.13 0.73 1.80
CA TYR A 92 2.74 0.46 1.43
C TYR A 92 2.66 -0.12 0.00
N PRO A 93 2.55 -1.45 -0.16
CA PRO A 93 2.28 -2.05 -1.46
C PRO A 93 0.88 -1.72 -1.99
N ILE A 94 0.84 -1.13 -3.18
CA ILE A 94 -0.36 -0.79 -3.92
C ILE A 94 -0.46 -1.69 -5.15
N PRO A 95 -1.49 -2.55 -5.28
CA PRO A 95 -1.68 -3.36 -6.47
C PRO A 95 -1.87 -2.48 -7.72
N HIS A 96 -0.92 -2.51 -8.65
CA HIS A 96 -0.93 -1.73 -9.90
C HIS A 96 -1.69 -2.46 -11.00
N ILE A 97 -1.14 -3.56 -11.54
CA ILE A 97 -1.90 -4.54 -12.31
C ILE A 97 -2.17 -5.76 -11.44
N LYS A 98 -3.40 -6.27 -11.51
CA LYS A 98 -3.81 -7.45 -10.76
C LYS A 98 -4.36 -8.54 -11.65
N TRP A 99 -3.86 -9.76 -11.54
CA TRP A 99 -4.50 -10.96 -12.10
C TRP A 99 -5.28 -11.66 -11.00
N LEU A 100 -6.48 -12.16 -11.32
CA LEU A 100 -7.33 -12.92 -10.41
C LEU A 100 -7.29 -14.39 -10.80
N ASN A 101 -6.87 -15.22 -9.86
CA ASN A 101 -6.84 -16.68 -9.96
C ASN A 101 -7.90 -17.27 -9.02
N TRP A 102 -8.78 -18.13 -9.53
CA TRP A 102 -9.80 -18.80 -8.72
C TRP A 102 -9.40 -20.23 -8.43
N ILE A 103 -9.38 -20.60 -7.14
CA ILE A 103 -9.02 -21.92 -6.67
C ILE A 103 -10.27 -22.66 -6.23
N ASN A 104 -10.46 -23.87 -6.76
CA ASN A 104 -11.44 -24.80 -6.23
C ASN A 104 -10.93 -25.35 -4.89
N LYS A 105 -11.72 -25.19 -3.82
CA LYS A 105 -11.26 -25.57 -2.47
C LYS A 105 -10.99 -27.07 -2.34
N ASP A 106 -11.76 -27.88 -3.06
CA ASP A 106 -11.79 -29.34 -2.92
C ASP A 106 -10.72 -30.00 -3.80
N THR A 107 -10.60 -29.57 -5.07
CA THR A 107 -9.60 -30.13 -6.01
C THR A 107 -8.24 -29.45 -5.95
N LYS A 108 -8.17 -28.25 -5.35
CA LYS A 108 -6.99 -27.35 -5.34
C LYS A 108 -6.54 -26.87 -6.73
N GLU A 109 -7.35 -27.10 -7.76
CA GLU A 109 -7.06 -26.65 -9.12
C GLU A 109 -7.37 -25.16 -9.29
N VAL A 110 -6.60 -24.51 -10.16
CA VAL A 110 -6.83 -23.12 -10.58
C VAL A 110 -7.78 -23.14 -11.78
N GLU A 111 -9.02 -22.72 -11.59
CA GLU A 111 -10.07 -22.79 -12.61
C GLU A 111 -9.97 -21.68 -13.67
N SER A 112 -9.44 -20.51 -13.32
CA SER A 112 -9.32 -19.41 -14.28
C SER A 112 -8.31 -18.35 -13.84
N ARG A 113 -7.60 -17.78 -14.82
CA ARG A 113 -6.75 -16.59 -14.69
C ARG A 113 -7.32 -15.47 -15.55
N ARG A 114 -7.55 -14.29 -14.97
CA ARG A 114 -7.94 -13.10 -15.74
C ARG A 114 -7.31 -11.83 -15.19
N LYS A 115 -6.99 -10.89 -16.07
CA LYS A 115 -6.57 -9.54 -15.67
C LYS A 115 -7.75 -8.77 -15.08
N SER A 116 -7.54 -8.09 -13.96
CA SER A 116 -8.52 -7.18 -13.36
C SER A 116 -8.65 -5.94 -14.24
N PRO A 117 -9.87 -5.42 -14.48
CA PRO A 117 -10.05 -4.20 -15.27
C PRO A 117 -9.56 -2.95 -14.54
N LYS A 118 -9.33 -3.02 -13.23
CA LYS A 118 -8.88 -1.89 -12.42
C LYS A 118 -7.35 -1.84 -12.42
N LYS A 119 -6.81 -0.72 -12.89
CA LYS A 119 -5.40 -0.34 -12.70
C LYS A 119 -5.29 0.49 -11.43
N GLY A 120 -4.40 0.11 -10.52
CA GLY A 120 -4.13 0.87 -9.31
C GLY A 120 -3.21 2.06 -9.58
N THR A 121 -3.29 3.03 -8.68
CA THR A 121 -2.49 4.27 -8.69
C THR A 121 -2.10 4.59 -7.26
N GLU A 122 -1.07 5.40 -7.11
CA GLU A 122 -0.59 6.00 -5.86
C GLU A 122 -1.70 6.65 -5.05
N TYR A 123 -2.70 7.23 -5.72
CA TYR A 123 -3.87 7.85 -5.10
C TYR A 123 -4.72 6.88 -4.26
N LEU A 124 -4.55 5.56 -4.41
CA LEU A 124 -5.20 4.57 -3.54
C LEU A 124 -4.69 4.61 -2.10
N ALA A 125 -3.48 5.14 -1.88
CA ALA A 125 -2.88 5.28 -0.54
C ALA A 125 -3.72 6.17 0.38
N PHE A 126 -4.41 7.19 -0.16
CA PHE A 126 -5.16 8.16 0.66
C PHE A 126 -6.19 7.53 1.60
N LYS A 127 -6.73 6.36 1.27
CA LYS A 127 -7.63 5.62 2.17
C LYS A 127 -6.92 5.23 3.47
N GLU A 128 -5.71 4.69 3.36
CA GLU A 128 -4.93 4.23 4.51
C GLU A 128 -4.23 5.41 5.20
N LEU A 129 -3.70 6.37 4.43
CA LEU A 129 -3.11 7.60 4.98
C LEU A 129 -4.09 8.39 5.84
N TYR A 130 -5.38 8.44 5.48
CA TYR A 130 -6.41 9.08 6.29
C TYR A 130 -6.50 8.47 7.70
N ARG A 131 -6.22 7.19 7.86
CA ARG A 131 -6.30 6.48 9.14
C ARG A 131 -5.16 6.84 10.08
N ILE A 132 -4.04 7.34 9.58
CA ILE A 132 -2.89 7.80 10.38
C ILE A 132 -2.65 9.29 10.16
N LYS A 133 -3.68 10.03 9.74
CA LYS A 133 -3.57 11.44 9.33
C LYS A 133 -2.80 12.28 10.33
N GLN A 134 -3.00 12.08 11.63
CA GLN A 134 -2.35 12.82 12.71
C GLN A 134 -0.82 12.65 12.77
N TYR A 135 -0.28 11.58 12.18
CA TYR A 135 1.17 11.29 12.16
C TYR A 135 1.86 11.77 10.88
N LEU A 136 1.11 12.14 9.84
CA LEU A 136 1.67 12.46 8.51
C LEU A 136 2.59 13.68 8.48
N LYS A 137 2.59 14.49 9.56
CA LYS A 137 3.48 15.64 9.69
C LYS A 137 4.67 15.38 10.61
N HIS A 138 4.78 14.18 11.16
CA HIS A 138 5.84 13.83 12.08
C HIS A 138 7.18 13.75 11.31
N PRO A 139 8.25 14.42 11.76
CA PRO A 139 9.53 14.48 11.02
C PRO A 139 10.17 13.09 10.86
N ASN A 140 9.93 12.18 11.80
CA ASN A 140 10.43 10.82 11.76
C ASN A 140 9.57 9.84 10.95
N LEU A 141 8.44 10.27 10.37
CA LEU A 141 7.58 9.39 9.57
C LEU A 141 7.85 9.58 8.07
N LYS A 142 8.24 8.50 7.40
CA LYS A 142 8.39 8.41 5.95
C LYS A 142 7.40 7.41 5.36
N LEU A 143 7.05 7.60 4.10
CA LEU A 143 6.20 6.68 3.36
C LEU A 143 6.91 6.23 2.08
N LYS A 144 6.80 4.95 1.78
CA LYS A 144 7.20 4.39 0.48
C LYS A 144 6.00 3.71 -0.14
N LEU A 145 5.39 4.33 -1.15
CA LEU A 145 4.26 3.76 -1.89
C LEU A 145 4.80 2.91 -3.03
N VAL A 146 4.58 1.60 -2.95
CA VAL A 146 5.18 0.62 -3.88
C VAL A 146 4.09 0.13 -4.83
N LEU A 147 4.04 0.67 -6.04
CA LEU A 147 3.15 0.16 -7.08
C LEU A 147 3.68 -1.17 -7.59
N ILE A 148 2.90 -2.23 -7.40
CA ILE A 148 3.35 -3.60 -7.62
C ILE A 148 2.30 -4.41 -8.37
N ASP A 149 2.74 -5.13 -9.38
CA ASP A 149 1.92 -6.07 -10.13
C ASP A 149 1.74 -7.35 -9.32
N ILE A 150 0.52 -7.89 -9.26
CA ILE A 150 0.16 -8.98 -8.32
C ILE A 150 -0.74 -10.03 -8.98
N GLU A 151 -0.49 -11.31 -8.66
CA GLU A 151 -1.49 -12.37 -8.78
C GLU A 151 -2.23 -12.58 -7.47
N GLU A 152 -3.54 -12.36 -7.46
CA GLU A 152 -4.40 -12.58 -6.30
C GLU A 152 -5.17 -13.90 -6.49
N TYR A 153 -4.92 -14.83 -5.58
CA TYR A 153 -5.61 -16.12 -5.52
C TYR A 153 -6.79 -16.01 -4.57
N ARG A 154 -7.96 -16.49 -5.00
CA ARG A 154 -9.20 -16.47 -4.22
C ARG A 154 -9.85 -17.85 -4.24
N LEU A 155 -10.46 -18.22 -3.12
CA LEU A 155 -11.20 -19.48 -3.01
C LEU A 155 -12.60 -19.32 -3.64
N LEU A 156 -13.06 -20.35 -4.34
CA LEU A 156 -14.45 -20.47 -4.77
C LEU A 156 -15.35 -20.92 -3.61
N ASN A 157 -15.47 -20.05 -2.61
CA ASN A 157 -16.23 -20.29 -1.39
C ASN A 157 -17.24 -19.17 -1.08
N GLY A 158 -17.50 -18.30 -2.05
CA GLY A 158 -18.48 -17.23 -1.95
C GLY A 158 -19.92 -17.73 -1.97
N TRP A 159 -20.86 -16.87 -1.58
CA TRP A 159 -22.29 -17.17 -1.46
C TRP A 159 -23.06 -17.10 -2.79
N SER A 160 -22.45 -16.60 -3.87
CA SER A 160 -23.10 -16.55 -5.20
C SER A 160 -23.11 -17.91 -5.89
N LYS A 161 -23.94 -18.05 -6.95
CA LYS A 161 -24.03 -19.28 -7.77
C LYS A 161 -22.68 -19.75 -8.33
N ASP A 162 -21.83 -18.80 -8.73
CA ASP A 162 -20.46 -19.06 -9.20
C ASP A 162 -19.43 -19.13 -8.07
N LYS A 163 -19.87 -19.04 -6.80
CA LYS A 163 -19.06 -19.02 -5.58
C LYS A 163 -18.01 -17.90 -5.50
N LYS A 164 -18.18 -16.80 -6.25
CA LYS A 164 -17.21 -15.68 -6.30
C LYS A 164 -17.52 -14.53 -5.33
N LYS A 165 -18.80 -14.17 -5.13
CA LYS A 165 -19.18 -13.04 -4.25
C LYS A 165 -19.02 -13.43 -2.79
N GLY A 166 -18.35 -12.58 -2.02
CA GLY A 166 -18.02 -12.87 -0.62
C GLY A 166 -16.90 -13.91 -0.45
N SER A 167 -16.23 -14.31 -1.55
CA SER A 167 -15.10 -15.23 -1.48
C SER A 167 -13.98 -14.70 -0.60
N VAL A 168 -13.21 -15.62 -0.03
CA VAL A 168 -12.02 -15.29 0.76
C VAL A 168 -10.80 -15.20 -0.17
N ARG A 169 -9.97 -14.17 0.07
CA ARG A 169 -8.64 -14.09 -0.56
C ARG A 169 -7.75 -15.15 0.07
N TYR A 170 -7.17 -15.99 -0.76
CA TYR A 170 -6.21 -17.00 -0.33
C TYR A 170 -4.82 -16.40 -0.18
N ASP A 171 -4.29 -15.79 -1.26
CA ASP A 171 -2.96 -15.17 -1.21
C ASP A 171 -2.79 -14.10 -2.31
N ARG A 172 -1.68 -13.36 -2.23
CA ARG A 172 -1.18 -12.44 -3.25
C ARG A 172 0.29 -12.70 -3.52
N ILE A 173 0.62 -13.11 -4.73
CA ILE A 173 2.01 -13.25 -5.18
C ILE A 173 2.39 -11.98 -5.93
N PRO A 174 3.38 -11.21 -5.44
CA PRO A 174 3.83 -10.05 -6.16
C PRO A 174 4.73 -10.46 -7.33
N LEU A 175 4.50 -9.87 -8.50
CA LEU A 175 5.18 -10.24 -9.74
C LEU A 175 6.35 -9.31 -10.06
N LYS A 176 6.11 -8.00 -9.97
CA LYS A 176 7.06 -6.95 -10.38
C LYS A 176 6.75 -5.65 -9.64
N ILE A 177 7.78 -4.96 -9.16
CA ILE A 177 7.66 -3.57 -8.71
C ILE A 177 7.68 -2.67 -9.95
N GLU A 178 6.58 -1.93 -10.17
CA GLU A 178 6.47 -1.00 -11.29
C GLU A 178 7.12 0.34 -10.96
N THR A 179 6.81 0.89 -9.79
CA THR A 179 7.30 2.21 -9.36
C THR A 179 7.29 2.31 -7.84
N GLU A 180 8.23 3.08 -7.30
CA GLU A 180 8.24 3.48 -5.90
C GLU A 180 8.13 5.00 -5.81
N ILE A 181 7.23 5.47 -4.95
CA ILE A 181 7.11 6.90 -4.60
C ILE A 181 7.55 7.03 -3.15
N ASN A 182 8.62 7.80 -2.94
CA ASN A 182 9.15 8.08 -1.61
C ASN A 182 8.65 9.44 -1.15
N ILE A 183 8.04 9.47 0.04
CA ILE A 183 7.63 10.68 0.74
C ILE A 183 8.46 10.71 2.02
N GLU A 184 9.55 11.47 1.99
CA GLU A 184 10.52 11.60 3.07
C GLU A 184 10.31 12.90 3.87
N CYS A 185 9.74 13.93 3.24
CA CYS A 185 9.34 15.17 3.89
C CYS A 185 7.93 15.64 3.47
N ILE A 186 7.48 16.79 4.00
CA ILE A 186 6.16 17.34 3.70
C ILE A 186 6.02 17.73 2.23
N GLU A 187 7.09 18.29 1.67
CA GLU A 187 7.15 18.78 0.29
C GLU A 187 6.97 17.64 -0.71
N ASP A 188 7.41 16.42 -0.36
CA ASP A 188 7.27 15.24 -1.22
C ASP A 188 5.82 14.82 -1.46
N TYR A 189 4.86 15.24 -0.61
CA TYR A 189 3.44 15.05 -0.90
C TYR A 189 2.99 15.77 -2.17
N MET A 190 3.79 16.70 -2.70
CA MET A 190 3.56 17.34 -3.99
C MET A 190 3.54 16.32 -5.15
N GLN A 191 4.25 15.20 -5.02
CA GLN A 191 4.21 14.08 -5.97
C GLN A 191 2.80 13.47 -6.10
N LEU A 192 1.91 13.70 -5.12
CA LEU A 192 0.52 13.25 -5.13
C LEU A 192 -0.46 14.33 -5.62
N VAL A 193 0.03 15.44 -6.18
CA VAL A 193 -0.79 16.49 -6.79
C VAL A 193 -0.50 16.54 -8.28
N PRO A 194 -1.49 16.20 -9.13
CA PRO A 194 -1.30 16.24 -10.59
C PRO A 194 -0.92 17.63 -11.09
N ILE A 195 0.06 17.69 -11.99
CA ILE A 195 0.55 18.93 -12.62
C ILE A 195 -0.48 19.53 -13.59
N GLU A 196 -1.43 18.74 -14.07
CA GLU A 196 -2.49 19.15 -14.99
C GLU A 196 -3.63 19.90 -14.28
N LEU A 197 -3.56 20.05 -12.95
CA LEU A 197 -4.53 20.84 -12.21
C LEU A 197 -4.39 22.33 -12.55
N PRO A 198 -5.51 23.05 -12.73
CA PRO A 198 -5.47 24.50 -12.84
C PRO A 198 -4.95 25.12 -11.53
N GLU A 199 -4.47 26.37 -11.61
CA GLU A 199 -3.94 27.13 -10.46
C GLU A 199 -4.90 27.13 -9.25
N GLN A 200 -6.20 27.19 -9.53
CA GLN A 200 -7.27 26.98 -8.57
C GLN A 200 -8.16 25.83 -9.01
N PHE A 201 -8.30 24.82 -8.15
CA PHE A 201 -9.03 23.60 -8.47
C PHE A 201 -9.97 23.17 -7.35
N THR A 202 -10.96 22.38 -7.72
CA THR A 202 -11.92 21.77 -6.79
C THR A 202 -11.70 20.26 -6.68
N THR A 203 -12.43 19.62 -5.75
CA THR A 203 -12.47 18.16 -5.68
C THR A 203 -12.92 17.50 -6.99
N LYS A 204 -13.76 18.16 -7.80
CA LYS A 204 -14.21 17.60 -9.09
C LYS A 204 -13.06 17.55 -10.10
N ASP A 205 -12.24 18.61 -10.15
CA ASP A 205 -11.09 18.69 -11.05
C ASP A 205 -10.04 17.63 -10.68
N TYR A 206 -9.74 17.52 -9.38
CA TYR A 206 -8.87 16.48 -8.84
C TYR A 206 -9.38 15.07 -9.15
N ALA A 207 -10.67 14.80 -8.93
CA ALA A 207 -11.29 13.51 -9.22
C ALA A 207 -11.22 13.16 -10.72
N LYS A 208 -11.41 14.16 -11.60
CA LYS A 208 -11.37 13.97 -13.05
C LYS A 208 -9.98 13.54 -13.53
N ILE A 209 -8.92 14.19 -13.05
CA ILE A 209 -7.54 13.90 -13.46
C ILE A 209 -7.05 12.59 -12.86
N THR A 210 -7.22 12.41 -11.55
CA THR A 210 -6.76 11.19 -10.83
C THR A 210 -7.63 9.97 -11.09
N LYS A 211 -8.81 10.15 -11.71
CA LYS A 211 -9.85 9.14 -11.92
C LYS A 211 -10.34 8.50 -10.61
N LEU A 212 -10.13 9.17 -9.48
CA LEU A 212 -10.68 8.74 -8.20
C LEU A 212 -12.19 9.02 -8.13
N PRO A 213 -12.96 8.15 -7.47
CA PRO A 213 -14.31 8.51 -7.04
C PRO A 213 -14.29 9.78 -6.19
N GLN A 214 -15.31 10.63 -6.34
CA GLN A 214 -15.36 11.95 -5.70
C GLN A 214 -15.16 11.89 -4.18
N GLN A 215 -15.70 10.88 -3.49
CA GLN A 215 -15.48 10.69 -2.05
C GLN A 215 -14.01 10.50 -1.70
N ARG A 216 -13.27 9.72 -2.50
CA ARG A 216 -11.82 9.49 -2.29
C ARG A 216 -11.00 10.71 -2.66
N ALA A 217 -11.38 11.44 -3.71
CA ALA A 217 -10.77 12.72 -4.04
C ALA A 217 -10.94 13.74 -2.91
N CYS A 218 -12.10 13.74 -2.24
CA CYS A 218 -12.33 14.59 -1.06
C CYS A 218 -11.36 14.22 0.08
N THR A 219 -11.22 12.92 0.38
CA THR A 219 -10.24 12.42 1.35
C THR A 219 -8.81 12.81 0.98
N ALA A 220 -8.44 12.70 -0.30
CA ALA A 220 -7.12 13.08 -0.79
C ALA A 220 -6.83 14.57 -0.54
N LEU A 221 -7.71 15.46 -0.99
CA LEU A 221 -7.55 16.90 -0.78
C LEU A 221 -7.57 17.29 0.71
N ASN A 222 -8.33 16.56 1.54
CA ASN A 222 -8.32 16.77 2.98
C ASN A 222 -6.95 16.46 3.61
N ILE A 223 -6.26 15.42 3.12
CA ILE A 223 -4.91 15.07 3.57
C ILE A 223 -3.88 16.05 3.03
N LEU A 224 -3.91 16.33 1.72
CA LEU A 224 -2.97 17.25 1.07
C LEU A 224 -3.05 18.66 1.70
N ASN A 225 -4.26 19.13 2.02
CA ASN A 225 -4.46 20.40 2.71
C ASN A 225 -3.98 20.34 4.17
N TYR A 226 -4.09 19.19 4.83
CA TYR A 226 -3.64 19.02 6.22
C TYR A 226 -2.11 19.03 6.33
N VAL A 227 -1.42 18.30 5.46
CA VAL A 227 0.05 18.29 5.44
C VAL A 227 0.59 19.65 5.01
N GLY A 228 -0.11 20.34 4.11
CA GLY A 228 0.10 21.76 3.81
C GLY A 228 0.64 22.06 2.41
N VAL A 229 0.72 21.05 1.53
CA VAL A 229 1.16 21.23 0.12
C VAL A 229 0.09 21.88 -0.76
N ILE A 230 -1.16 21.89 -0.30
CA ILE A 230 -2.22 22.70 -0.89
C ILE A 230 -2.91 23.51 0.20
N LYS A 231 -3.55 24.61 -0.21
CA LYS A 231 -4.32 25.46 0.69
C LYS A 231 -5.71 25.68 0.14
N ARG A 232 -6.72 25.51 0.99
CA ARG A 232 -8.09 25.96 0.70
C ARG A 232 -8.14 27.49 0.70
N VAL A 233 -8.50 28.07 -0.45
CA VAL A 233 -8.54 29.53 -0.68
C VAL A 233 -9.95 30.10 -0.78
N GLY A 234 -10.97 29.25 -0.95
CA GLY A 234 -12.33 29.74 -1.08
C GLY A 234 -13.36 28.64 -1.25
N LYS A 235 -14.52 29.03 -1.76
CA LYS A 235 -15.64 28.13 -2.05
C LYS A 235 -16.41 28.63 -3.28
N LYS A 236 -16.77 27.73 -4.19
CA LYS A 236 -17.70 27.97 -5.31
C LYS A 236 -18.96 27.15 -5.07
N GLY A 237 -20.02 27.80 -4.58
CA GLY A 237 -21.24 27.13 -4.12
C GLY A 237 -20.95 26.18 -2.95
N ASN A 238 -21.09 24.87 -3.17
CA ASN A 238 -20.77 23.83 -2.18
C ASN A 238 -19.36 23.24 -2.30
N ALA A 239 -18.61 23.57 -3.35
CA ALA A 239 -17.26 23.04 -3.57
C ALA A 239 -16.19 23.95 -2.97
N TYR A 240 -15.24 23.39 -2.22
CA TYR A 240 -14.04 24.11 -1.79
C TYR A 240 -13.08 24.29 -2.96
N ILE A 241 -12.43 25.45 -2.99
CA ILE A 241 -11.38 25.81 -3.95
C ILE A 241 -10.04 25.69 -3.24
N TYR A 242 -9.09 25.01 -3.88
CA TYR A 242 -7.73 24.80 -3.41
C TYR A 242 -6.74 25.39 -4.41
N THR A 243 -5.55 25.73 -3.92
CA THR A 243 -4.37 26.07 -4.73
C THR A 243 -3.14 25.37 -4.16
N VAL A 244 -2.13 25.16 -4.99
CA VAL A 244 -0.83 24.62 -4.55
C VAL A 244 -0.11 25.67 -3.72
N LYS A 245 0.55 25.23 -2.64
CA LYS A 245 1.41 26.10 -1.84
C LYS A 245 2.85 25.92 -2.34
N TYR A 246 3.38 26.96 -3.00
CA TYR A 246 4.80 27.07 -3.34
C TYR A 246 5.63 27.43 -2.10
#